data_AF-A0AAN9XTS3-F1
#
_entry.id   AF-A0AAN9XTS3-F1
#
_cell.length_a   1.000
_cell.length_b   1.000
_cell.length_c   1.000
_cell.angle_alpha   90.00
_cell.angle_beta   90.00
_cell.angle_gamma   90.00
#
_symmetry.space_group_name_H-M   'P 1'
#
loop_
_entity.id
_entity.type
_entity.pdbx_description
1 polymer ?
#
loop_
_entity_poly.entity_id
_entity_poly.type
_entity_poly.pdbx_seq_one_letter_code
_entity_poly.pdbx_strand_id
1 'polypeptide(L)'
;MENGKKKRVSLQNTHVKLLAFDLLSLTQSPSDPTTSFSRRGIPVSLVETVGTVTLRDLKHGRFLRFAVDDGTDCVPCLLWLNDADSPSVARRRRHDLASRFAAVVKLGCVARVRGRLSRFKGSVQITVSDVVIERDPNAEIFHRLDCMLLARNCYNLLLPPSSTK
;
A
#
# COMPACT_ATOMS: atom_id res chain seq x y z
N MET A 1 -24.98 31.44 -10.64
CA MET A 1 -25.00 30.11 -10.00
C MET A 1 -24.00 29.25 -10.75
N GLU A 2 -22.78 29.16 -10.24
CA GLU A 2 -21.64 28.57 -10.95
C GLU A 2 -21.70 27.04 -10.82
N ASN A 3 -21.96 26.38 -11.95
CA ASN A 3 -22.09 24.94 -12.04
C ASN A 3 -20.67 24.33 -12.00
N GLY A 4 -20.13 24.16 -10.79
CA GLY A 4 -18.82 23.59 -10.56
C GLY A 4 -18.74 22.17 -11.13
N LYS A 5 -18.10 22.01 -12.29
CA LYS A 5 -17.81 20.70 -12.90
C LYS A 5 -17.11 19.81 -11.87
N LYS A 6 -17.84 18.85 -11.27
CA LYS A 6 -17.27 17.86 -10.36
C LYS A 6 -16.21 17.06 -11.09
N LYS A 7 -14.95 17.24 -10.69
CA LYS A 7 -13.78 16.61 -11.31
C LYS A 7 -13.83 15.10 -11.05
N ARG A 8 -14.02 14.31 -12.09
CA ARG A 8 -13.81 12.84 -12.03
C ARG A 8 -12.32 12.60 -11.95
N VAL A 9 -11.81 12.12 -10.82
CA VAL A 9 -10.39 11.76 -10.65
C VAL A 9 -10.29 10.25 -10.56
N SER A 10 -9.45 9.68 -11.43
CA SER A 10 -9.05 8.27 -11.34
C SER A 10 -7.85 8.17 -10.41
N LEU A 11 -7.89 7.22 -9.45
CA LEU A 11 -6.76 6.87 -8.60
C LEU A 11 -5.94 5.70 -9.19
N GLN A 12 -6.21 5.33 -10.44
CA GLN A 12 -5.45 4.28 -11.13
C GLN A 12 -3.97 4.66 -11.21
N ASN A 13 -3.12 3.67 -10.93
CA ASN A 13 -1.67 3.79 -10.99
C ASN A 13 -1.06 4.89 -10.09
N THR A 14 -1.78 5.32 -9.06
CA THR A 14 -1.29 6.27 -8.05
C THR A 14 -1.16 5.56 -6.71
N HIS A 15 -0.01 5.69 -6.05
CA HIS A 15 0.16 5.23 -4.66
C HIS A 15 -0.64 6.16 -3.74
N VAL A 16 -1.86 5.76 -3.38
CA VAL A 16 -2.69 6.54 -2.48
C VAL A 16 -2.17 6.40 -1.04
N LYS A 17 -2.07 7.53 -0.33
CA LYS A 17 -1.63 7.54 1.07
C LYS A 17 -2.82 7.23 1.96
N LEU A 18 -2.74 6.17 2.74
CA LEU A 18 -3.81 5.74 3.64
C LEU A 18 -3.23 5.35 5.00
N LEU A 19 -3.99 5.66 6.05
CA LEU A 19 -3.76 5.09 7.37
C LEU A 19 -4.14 3.60 7.38
N ALA A 20 -3.56 2.83 8.29
CA ALA A 20 -3.74 1.39 8.38
C ALA A 20 -5.21 0.98 8.51
N PHE A 21 -5.96 1.62 9.41
CA PHE A 21 -7.39 1.33 9.58
C PHE A 21 -8.19 1.56 8.28
N ASP A 22 -7.87 2.65 7.57
CA ASP A 22 -8.51 3.04 6.31
C ASP A 22 -8.19 2.00 5.23
N LEU A 23 -6.94 1.56 5.15
CA LEU A 23 -6.46 0.56 4.19
C LEU A 23 -7.12 -0.81 4.44
N LEU A 24 -7.22 -1.24 5.70
CA LEU A 24 -7.81 -2.52 6.07
C LEU A 24 -9.34 -2.53 5.92
N SER A 25 -9.98 -1.35 5.89
CA SER A 25 -11.42 -1.18 5.67
C SER A 25 -11.85 -1.17 4.19
N LEU A 26 -10.91 -1.26 3.24
CA LEU A 26 -11.22 -1.17 1.81
C LEU A 26 -12.20 -2.27 1.36
N THR A 27 -13.22 -1.86 0.59
CA THR A 27 -14.25 -2.77 0.07
C THR A 27 -13.73 -3.47 -1.18
N GLN A 28 -13.90 -4.78 -1.24
CA GLN A 28 -13.51 -5.57 -2.40
C GLN A 28 -14.68 -5.78 -3.36
N SER A 29 -14.42 -5.72 -4.66
CA SER A 29 -15.43 -6.06 -5.66
C SER A 29 -15.75 -7.55 -5.62
N PRO A 30 -17.02 -7.96 -5.55
CA PRO A 30 -17.41 -9.38 -5.65
C PRO A 30 -17.03 -10.01 -6.99
N SER A 31 -16.96 -9.21 -8.05
CA SER A 31 -16.64 -9.67 -9.41
C SER A 31 -15.16 -9.95 -9.65
N ASP A 32 -14.26 -9.41 -8.81
CA ASP A 32 -12.84 -9.72 -8.80
C ASP A 32 -12.32 -9.67 -7.35
N PRO A 33 -12.44 -10.80 -6.62
CA PRO A 33 -12.10 -10.90 -5.22
C PRO A 33 -10.59 -11.01 -4.96
N THR A 34 -9.75 -10.75 -5.96
CA THR A 34 -8.29 -10.85 -5.80
C THR A 34 -7.57 -9.55 -6.04
N THR A 35 -8.04 -8.70 -6.97
CA THR A 35 -7.29 -7.49 -7.35
C THR A 35 -8.07 -6.18 -7.28
N SER A 36 -9.40 -6.25 -7.14
CA SER A 36 -10.26 -5.07 -7.20
C SER A 36 -10.65 -4.56 -5.81
N PHE A 37 -9.91 -3.57 -5.31
CA PHE A 37 -10.22 -2.86 -4.06
C PHE A 37 -10.83 -1.50 -4.37
N SER A 38 -11.69 -1.02 -3.49
CA SER A 38 -12.31 0.29 -3.62
C SER A 38 -12.50 0.98 -2.28
N ARG A 39 -12.42 2.30 -2.31
CA ARG A 39 -12.83 3.18 -1.22
C ARG A 39 -14.04 3.95 -1.70
N ARG A 40 -15.21 3.73 -1.10
CA ARG A 40 -16.47 4.40 -1.49
C ARG A 40 -16.78 4.29 -2.99
N GLY A 41 -16.53 3.11 -3.57
CA GLY A 41 -16.74 2.85 -5.00
C GLY A 41 -15.65 3.39 -5.94
N ILE A 42 -14.61 4.05 -5.42
CA ILE A 42 -13.47 4.49 -6.23
C ILE A 42 -12.41 3.40 -6.23
N PRO A 43 -11.98 2.88 -7.39
CA PRO A 43 -10.97 1.84 -7.47
C PRO A 43 -9.62 2.29 -6.90
N VAL A 44 -9.01 1.43 -6.08
CA VAL A 44 -7.68 1.61 -5.49
C VAL A 44 -6.87 0.35 -5.75
N SER A 45 -5.62 0.49 -6.17
CA SER A 45 -4.75 -0.67 -6.46
C SER A 45 -3.35 -0.52 -5.88
N LEU A 46 -2.81 0.70 -5.84
CA LEU A 46 -1.51 1.02 -5.28
C LEU A 46 -1.67 1.88 -4.04
N VAL A 47 -0.87 1.61 -3.02
CA VAL A 47 -0.93 2.29 -1.74
C VAL A 47 0.46 2.68 -1.25
N GLU A 48 0.49 3.67 -0.38
CA GLU A 48 1.62 4.07 0.45
C GLU A 48 1.14 4.13 1.91
N THR A 49 1.93 3.56 2.82
CA THR A 49 1.74 3.67 4.28
C THR A 49 3.08 3.93 4.95
N VAL A 50 3.08 4.57 6.11
CA VAL A 50 4.26 4.84 6.93
C VAL A 50 3.95 4.47 8.36
N GLY A 51 4.84 3.72 9.00
CA GLY A 51 4.73 3.38 10.41
C GLY A 51 5.90 2.53 10.90
N THR A 52 5.80 2.06 12.13
CA THR A 52 6.82 1.25 12.79
C THR A 52 6.67 -0.22 12.41
N VAL A 53 7.79 -0.89 12.10
CA VAL A 53 7.79 -2.32 11.78
C VAL A 53 7.63 -3.15 13.05
N THR A 54 6.49 -3.82 13.22
CA THR A 54 6.13 -4.57 14.43
C THR A 54 6.29 -6.09 14.30
N LEU A 55 6.37 -6.61 13.08
CA LEU A 55 6.59 -8.03 12.79
C LEU A 55 7.63 -8.20 11.69
N ARG A 56 8.46 -9.25 11.76
CA ARG A 56 9.40 -9.62 10.69
C ARG A 56 9.61 -11.14 10.64
N ASP A 57 9.21 -11.77 9.53
CA ASP A 57 9.30 -13.22 9.27
C ASP A 57 9.89 -13.45 7.87
N LEU A 58 11.18 -13.80 7.83
CA LEU A 58 11.91 -14.05 6.59
C LEU A 58 11.84 -15.54 6.23
N LYS A 59 11.28 -15.85 5.07
CA LYS A 59 11.42 -17.16 4.41
C LYS A 59 12.49 -17.05 3.33
N HIS A 60 13.69 -17.54 3.65
CA HIS A 60 14.86 -17.50 2.77
C HIS A 60 14.53 -18.02 1.35
N GLY A 61 14.98 -17.29 0.34
CA GLY A 61 14.73 -17.61 -1.08
C GLY A 61 13.27 -17.51 -1.54
N ARG A 62 12.34 -17.06 -0.68
CA ARG A 62 10.91 -17.02 -0.99
C ARG A 62 10.32 -15.62 -0.82
N PHE A 63 10.24 -15.13 0.42
CA PHE A 63 9.65 -13.83 0.72
C PHE A 63 10.02 -13.36 2.13
N LEU A 64 9.91 -12.06 2.35
CA LEU A 64 9.86 -11.44 3.66
C LEU A 64 8.42 -11.01 3.95
N ARG A 65 7.85 -11.48 5.06
CA ARG A 65 6.60 -10.95 5.62
C ARG A 65 6.93 -10.04 6.79
N PHE A 66 6.33 -8.86 6.82
CA PHE A 66 6.47 -7.93 7.93
C PHE A 66 5.16 -7.17 8.15
N ALA A 67 5.02 -6.47 9.27
CA ALA A 67 3.84 -5.64 9.54
C ALA A 67 4.28 -4.22 9.88
N VAL A 68 3.51 -3.23 9.45
CA VAL A 68 3.72 -1.81 9.72
C VAL A 68 2.55 -1.28 10.53
N ASP A 69 2.85 -0.68 11.68
CA ASP A 69 1.88 -0.07 12.60
C ASP A 69 2.02 1.44 12.57
N ASP A 70 0.96 2.15 12.19
CA ASP A 70 0.90 3.62 12.17
C ASP A 70 0.12 4.21 13.37
N GLY A 71 -0.17 3.36 14.36
CA GLY A 71 -0.97 3.65 15.54
C GLY A 71 -2.49 3.62 15.29
N THR A 72 -2.95 3.24 14.09
CA THR A 72 -4.38 3.02 13.80
C THR A 72 -4.73 1.55 13.58
N ASP A 73 -3.80 0.75 13.06
CA ASP A 73 -3.83 -0.71 12.97
C ASP A 73 -2.46 -1.20 12.44
N CYS A 74 -2.27 -2.52 12.32
CA CYS A 74 -1.09 -3.16 11.74
C CYS A 74 -1.35 -3.68 10.31
N VAL A 75 -0.69 -3.10 9.30
CA VAL A 75 -0.82 -3.53 7.90
C VAL A 75 0.19 -4.64 7.56
N PRO A 76 -0.27 -5.83 7.15
CA PRO A 76 0.63 -6.88 6.66
C PRO A 76 1.27 -6.50 5.33
N CYS A 77 2.58 -6.69 5.21
CA CYS A 77 3.39 -6.41 4.04
C CYS A 77 4.14 -7.66 3.59
N LEU A 78 4.13 -7.94 2.29
CA LEU A 78 4.76 -9.10 1.68
C LEU A 78 5.73 -8.66 0.57
N LEU A 79 7.01 -8.97 0.75
CA LEU A 79 8.08 -8.68 -0.21
C LEU A 79 8.61 -9.99 -0.81
N TRP A 80 8.46 -10.17 -2.11
CA TRP A 80 8.87 -11.39 -2.82
C TRP A 80 10.39 -11.43 -3.08
N LEU A 81 11.01 -12.60 -2.87
CA LEU A 81 12.44 -12.86 -3.00
C LEU A 81 12.73 -14.11 -3.86
N ASN A 82 11.78 -14.54 -4.69
CA ASN A 82 11.82 -15.80 -5.43
C ASN A 82 12.34 -15.67 -6.87
N ASP A 83 12.86 -14.50 -7.25
CA ASP A 83 13.22 -14.17 -8.64
C ASP A 83 14.73 -14.23 -8.93
N ALA A 84 15.53 -14.80 -8.02
CA ALA A 84 17.00 -14.86 -8.11
C ALA A 84 17.49 -15.53 -9.42
N ASP A 85 16.94 -16.72 -9.71
CA ASP A 85 17.34 -17.53 -10.86
C ASP A 85 16.43 -17.30 -12.09
N SER A 86 15.62 -16.24 -12.07
CA SER A 86 14.70 -15.98 -13.17
C SER A 86 15.47 -15.73 -14.47
N PRO A 87 15.06 -16.28 -15.63
CA PRO A 87 15.74 -16.01 -16.90
C PRO A 87 15.63 -14.54 -17.34
N SER A 88 14.65 -13.79 -16.84
CA SER A 88 14.47 -12.38 -17.19
C SER A 88 15.34 -11.46 -16.34
N VAL A 89 16.16 -10.63 -17.00
CA VAL A 89 17.03 -9.62 -16.37
C VAL A 89 16.25 -8.69 -15.45
N ALA A 90 15.04 -8.28 -15.88
CA ALA A 90 14.17 -7.41 -15.08
C ALA A 90 13.73 -8.06 -13.75
N ARG A 91 13.45 -9.37 -13.73
CA ARG A 91 13.11 -10.10 -12.50
C ARG A 91 14.32 -10.23 -11.57
N ARG A 92 15.49 -10.56 -12.12
CA ARG A 92 16.73 -10.60 -11.32
C ARG A 92 17.06 -9.25 -10.68
N ARG A 93 16.96 -8.15 -11.44
CA ARG A 93 17.13 -6.79 -10.88
C ARG A 93 16.12 -6.46 -9.78
N ARG A 94 14.87 -6.89 -9.93
CA ARG A 94 13.85 -6.75 -8.88
C ARG A 94 14.19 -7.58 -7.64
N HIS A 95 14.69 -8.81 -7.83
CA HIS A 95 15.18 -9.65 -6.75
C HIS A 95 16.33 -8.98 -5.97
N ASP A 96 17.31 -8.40 -6.67
CA ASP A 96 18.44 -7.73 -6.01
C ASP A 96 17.97 -6.53 -5.18
N LEU A 97 17.01 -5.75 -5.72
CA LEU A 97 16.40 -4.64 -5.00
C LEU A 97 15.60 -5.12 -3.79
N ALA A 98 14.77 -6.14 -3.95
CA ALA A 98 14.00 -6.74 -2.86
C ALA A 98 14.92 -7.31 -1.78
N SER A 99 16.05 -7.92 -2.14
CA SER A 99 17.05 -8.41 -1.19
C SER A 99 17.66 -7.28 -0.36
N ARG A 100 17.95 -6.12 -0.98
CA ARG A 100 18.38 -4.91 -0.27
C ARG A 100 17.31 -4.40 0.69
N PHE A 101 16.05 -4.34 0.26
CA PHE A 101 14.93 -3.97 1.13
C PHE A 101 14.79 -4.94 2.32
N ALA A 102 14.87 -6.24 2.09
CA ALA A 102 14.77 -7.24 3.15
C ALA A 102 15.90 -7.14 4.19
N ALA A 103 17.08 -6.66 3.78
CA ALA A 103 18.20 -6.43 4.66
C ALA A 103 17.97 -5.23 5.59
N VAL A 104 17.38 -4.14 5.09
CA VAL A 104 17.17 -2.89 5.87
C VAL A 104 15.90 -2.90 6.72
N VAL A 105 14.88 -3.67 6.36
CA VAL A 105 13.66 -3.82 7.18
C VAL A 105 14.00 -4.58 8.45
N LYS A 106 13.89 -3.93 9.61
CA LYS A 106 14.14 -4.48 10.95
C LYS A 106 12.97 -4.18 11.87
N LEU A 107 12.80 -4.97 12.93
CA LEU A 107 11.82 -4.65 13.96
C LEU A 107 12.14 -3.30 14.60
N GLY A 108 11.11 -2.49 14.87
CA GLY A 108 11.22 -1.19 15.53
C GLY A 108 11.67 -0.03 14.64
N CYS A 109 12.04 -0.26 13.38
CA CYS A 109 12.34 0.85 12.46
C CYS A 109 11.05 1.43 11.89
N VAL A 110 11.05 2.73 11.60
CA VAL A 110 9.98 3.38 10.83
C VAL A 110 10.22 3.13 9.34
N ALA A 111 9.23 2.60 8.64
CA ALA A 111 9.30 2.29 7.24
C ALA A 111 8.17 2.95 6.45
N ARG A 112 8.51 3.62 5.35
CA ARG A 112 7.57 3.95 4.28
C ARG A 112 7.49 2.78 3.32
N VAL A 113 6.31 2.21 3.17
CA VAL A 113 6.05 1.06 2.31
C VAL A 113 5.12 1.47 1.18
N ARG A 114 5.54 1.16 -0.04
CA ARG A 114 4.72 1.29 -1.25
C ARG A 114 4.51 -0.08 -1.87
N GLY A 115 3.31 -0.29 -2.39
CA GLY A 115 3.03 -1.54 -3.07
C GLY A 115 1.63 -1.63 -3.64
N ARG A 116 1.33 -2.82 -4.14
CA ARG A 116 0.01 -3.19 -4.66
C ARG A 116 -0.81 -3.84 -3.56
N LEU A 117 -2.08 -3.48 -3.47
CA LEU A 117 -3.03 -4.17 -2.61
C LEU A 117 -3.26 -5.60 -3.09
N SER A 118 -3.31 -6.52 -2.14
CA SER A 118 -3.59 -7.93 -2.37
C SER A 118 -4.34 -8.50 -1.17
N ARG A 119 -4.99 -9.64 -1.34
CA ARG A 119 -5.70 -10.32 -0.24
C ARG A 119 -5.13 -11.72 -0.08
N PHE A 120 -4.81 -12.09 1.14
CA PHE A 120 -4.34 -13.43 1.48
C PHE A 120 -5.17 -13.98 2.63
N LYS A 121 -5.78 -15.15 2.42
CA LYS A 121 -6.65 -15.80 3.41
C LYS A 121 -7.73 -14.89 4.02
N GLY A 122 -8.28 -13.97 3.22
CA GLY A 122 -9.32 -13.06 3.69
C GLY A 122 -8.83 -11.74 4.31
N SER A 123 -7.52 -11.55 4.47
CA SER A 123 -6.97 -10.31 5.02
C SER A 123 -6.29 -9.47 3.94
N VAL A 124 -6.49 -8.15 3.99
CA VAL A 124 -5.80 -7.19 3.12
C VAL A 124 -4.32 -7.15 3.49
N GLN A 125 -3.46 -7.12 2.49
CA GLN A 125 -2.02 -6.99 2.65
C GLN A 125 -1.41 -6.18 1.48
N ILE A 126 -0.24 -5.61 1.70
CA ILE A 126 0.52 -4.91 0.67
C ILE A 126 1.55 -5.86 0.06
N THR A 127 1.43 -6.14 -1.24
CA THR A 127 2.54 -6.72 -2.01
C THR A 127 3.52 -5.60 -2.34
N VAL A 128 4.67 -5.63 -1.67
CA VAL A 128 5.63 -4.53 -1.62
C VAL A 128 6.37 -4.37 -2.93
N SER A 129 6.43 -3.12 -3.42
CA SER A 129 7.25 -2.72 -4.57
C SER A 129 8.48 -1.91 -4.15
N ASP A 130 8.37 -1.14 -3.07
CA ASP A 130 9.40 -0.21 -2.60
C ASP A 130 9.30 -0.02 -1.08
N VAL A 131 10.46 0.08 -0.41
CA VAL A 131 10.57 0.33 1.03
C VAL A 131 11.67 1.34 1.30
N VAL A 132 11.36 2.37 2.07
CA VAL A 132 12.32 3.36 2.57
C VAL A 132 12.30 3.34 4.09
N ILE A 133 13.47 3.29 4.71
CA ILE A 133 13.59 3.44 6.17
C ILE A 133 13.65 4.93 6.48
N GLU A 134 12.66 5.41 7.22
CA GLU A 134 12.57 6.80 7.62
C GLU A 134 13.50 7.07 8.79
N ARG A 135 14.27 8.16 8.69
CA ARG A 135 15.15 8.64 9.76
C ARG A 135 14.66 9.93 10.41
N ASP A 136 13.79 10.66 9.72
CA ASP A 136 13.15 11.85 10.28
C ASP A 136 12.10 11.39 11.30
N PRO A 137 12.22 11.77 12.58
CA PRO A 137 11.23 11.42 13.60
C PRO A 137 9.83 11.96 13.28
N ASN A 138 9.73 12.99 12.44
CA ASN A 138 8.45 13.58 12.05
C ASN A 138 7.79 12.87 10.84
N ALA A 139 8.44 11.89 10.22
CA ALA A 139 7.93 11.25 9.01
C ALA A 139 6.53 10.63 9.20
N GLU A 140 6.28 10.03 10.37
CA GLU A 140 4.97 9.44 10.69
C GLU A 140 3.88 10.50 10.82
N ILE A 141 4.15 11.61 11.54
CA ILE A 141 3.15 12.66 11.73
C ILE A 141 2.86 13.40 10.41
N PHE A 142 3.87 13.65 9.57
CA PHE A 142 3.65 14.24 8.25
C PHE A 142 2.81 13.34 7.35
N HIS A 143 3.10 12.03 7.32
CA HIS A 143 2.29 11.09 6.56
C HIS A 143 0.85 11.01 7.08
N ARG A 144 0.65 11.00 8.39
CA ARG A 144 -0.69 11.00 9.00
C ARG A 144 -1.49 12.25 8.62
N LEU A 145 -0.87 13.43 8.68
CA LEU A 145 -1.50 14.69 8.26
C LEU A 145 -1.86 14.66 6.77
N ASP A 146 -0.97 14.17 5.92
CA ASP A 146 -1.25 13.98 4.49
C ASP A 146 -2.46 13.08 4.27
N CYS A 147 -2.52 11.92 4.94
CA CYS A 147 -3.66 11.00 4.86
C CYS A 147 -4.98 11.66 5.27
N MET A 148 -4.98 12.43 6.36
CA MET A 148 -6.16 13.16 6.82
C MET A 148 -6.60 14.25 5.82
N LEU A 149 -5.65 15.03 5.29
CA LEU A 149 -5.93 16.06 4.29
C LEU A 149 -6.43 15.46 2.98
N LEU A 150 -5.85 14.37 2.51
CA LEU A 150 -6.28 13.66 1.31
C LEU A 150 -7.65 13.02 1.50
N ALA A 151 -7.94 12.45 2.67
CA ALA A 151 -9.27 11.96 3.00
C ALA A 151 -10.30 13.09 2.91
N ARG A 152 -10.04 14.23 3.57
CA ARG A 152 -10.96 15.38 3.62
C ARG A 152 -11.15 16.04 2.26
N ASN A 153 -10.07 16.28 1.52
CA ASN A 153 -10.05 17.17 0.36
C ASN A 153 -10.08 16.42 -0.98
N CYS A 154 -9.84 15.11 -0.98
CA CYS A 154 -9.80 14.30 -2.21
C CYS A 154 -10.71 13.08 -2.10
N TYR A 155 -10.32 12.08 -1.31
CA TYR A 155 -10.96 10.76 -1.33
C TYR A 155 -12.43 10.80 -0.96
N ASN A 156 -12.84 11.71 -0.07
CA ASN A 156 -14.23 11.83 0.34
C ASN A 156 -15.11 12.71 -0.56
N LEU A 157 -14.50 13.48 -1.46
CA LEU A 157 -15.22 14.36 -2.40
C LEU A 157 -15.41 13.71 -3.76
N LEU A 158 -14.59 12.70 -4.07
CA LEU A 158 -14.67 11.97 -5.33
C LEU A 158 -15.96 11.13 -5.38
N LEU A 159 -16.62 11.20 -6.53
CA LEU A 159 -17.75 10.35 -6.84
C LEU A 159 -17.26 9.04 -7.48
N PRO A 160 -17.94 7.91 -7.24
CA PRO A 160 -17.67 6.69 -7.98
C PRO A 160 -17.77 6.94 -9.49
N PRO A 161 -16.99 6.22 -10.33
CA PRO A 161 -17.27 6.21 -11.76
C PRO A 161 -18.71 5.77 -11.99
N SER A 162 -19.46 6.51 -12.81
CA SER A 162 -20.85 6.15 -13.13
C SER A 162 -20.88 4.76 -13.72
N SER A 163 -21.59 3.83 -13.08
CA SER A 163 -21.95 2.54 -13.65
C SER A 163 -22.78 2.82 -14.90
N THR A 164 -22.17 2.75 -16.08
CA THR A 164 -22.91 2.51 -17.33
C THR A 164 -23.62 1.19 -17.15
N LYS A 165 -24.96 1.26 -17.00
CA LYS A 165 -25.83 0.11 -17.25
C LYS A 165 -25.73 -0.28 -18.71
#